data_AF-A0A0G4F673-F1
#
_entry.id   AF-A0A0G4F673-F1
#
_cell.length_a   1.000
_cell.length_b   1.000
_cell.length_c   1.000
_cell.angle_alpha   90.00
_cell.angle_beta   90.00
_cell.angle_gamma   90.00
#
_symmetry.space_group_name_H-M   'P 1'
#
loop_
_entity.id
_entity.type
_entity.pdbx_description
1 polymer ?
#
loop_
_entity_poly.entity_id
_entity_poly.type
_entity_poly.pdbx_seq_one_letter_code
_entity_poly.pdbx_strand_id
1 'polypeptide(L)'
;MPSANRKSPSAPAKESKKAKTSPAAPDKKKSNSPAAPAAAAASSSACRRLKRETLGFLESLKKNNDSEWVKANKKIYDAAKLDWQAFVISLLGELSKTEKALKNYPAGKAIFKMSRDLRFSNDKTPYKTSFSMAVNYEGDKKSNVPCYYLAVGPDELMIAGGLYFPPTALLDKVRKKIAEDPAGFKKMISSANFKKHFGSDPFKENDRLKTAPKGFEKDHPDINLLRLKSMHVSAVMDKKSSPIAKATGGDFLAFVIETFKALAPYNHWLCSALGLDPSVPAIS
;
A
#
# COMPACT_ATOMS: atom_id res chain seq x y z
N MET A 1 15.35 -53.62 24.94
CA MET A 1 14.06 -53.30 25.59
C MET A 1 13.05 -52.91 24.51
N PRO A 2 11.86 -53.54 24.43
CA PRO A 2 10.99 -53.46 23.25
C PRO A 2 9.65 -52.70 23.46
N SER A 3 8.93 -52.52 22.34
CA SER A 3 7.46 -52.48 22.21
C SER A 3 6.62 -51.22 22.47
N ALA A 4 5.85 -50.89 21.42
CA ALA A 4 4.40 -50.59 21.42
C ALA A 4 3.82 -49.26 21.96
N ASN A 5 3.79 -48.25 21.07
CA ASN A 5 2.54 -47.67 20.49
C ASN A 5 1.21 -47.79 21.29
N ARG A 6 0.62 -46.65 21.71
CA ARG A 6 -0.82 -46.32 21.46
C ARG A 6 -1.27 -44.88 21.85
N LYS A 7 -2.07 -44.29 20.93
CA LYS A 7 -3.20 -43.33 21.06
C LYS A 7 -3.31 -42.34 22.24
N SER A 8 -3.54 -41.07 21.89
CA SER A 8 -4.18 -40.02 22.72
C SER A 8 -5.69 -40.24 22.94
N PRO A 9 -6.29 -39.55 23.94
CA PRO A 9 -7.65 -39.04 23.78
C PRO A 9 -7.91 -37.59 24.27
N SER A 10 -9.08 -37.11 23.86
CA SER A 10 -9.83 -35.87 24.12
C SER A 10 -9.77 -35.17 25.49
N ALA A 11 -10.03 -33.85 25.45
CA ALA A 11 -10.45 -33.04 26.59
C ALA A 11 -11.98 -33.14 26.88
N PRO A 12 -12.45 -32.73 28.08
CA PRO A 12 -13.87 -32.50 28.39
C PRO A 12 -14.26 -31.01 28.36
N ALA A 13 -15.56 -30.73 28.31
CA ALA A 13 -16.15 -29.39 28.46
C ALA A 13 -17.45 -29.45 29.31
N LYS A 14 -17.77 -28.40 30.08
CA LYS A 14 -19.02 -28.08 30.82
C LYS A 14 -18.77 -26.89 31.78
N GLU A 15 -19.73 -26.11 32.31
CA GLU A 15 -21.10 -25.71 31.90
C GLU A 15 -21.49 -24.39 32.64
N SER A 16 -22.63 -23.76 32.32
CA SER A 16 -22.94 -22.35 32.67
C SER A 16 -23.96 -22.13 33.81
N LYS A 17 -23.85 -21.03 34.58
CA LYS A 17 -24.95 -20.48 35.44
C LYS A 17 -24.99 -18.92 35.47
N LYS A 18 -26.06 -18.35 36.05
CA LYS A 18 -26.53 -16.93 35.98
C LYS A 18 -27.15 -16.50 37.33
N ALA A 19 -27.35 -15.22 37.69
CA ALA A 19 -27.08 -13.92 37.03
C ALA A 19 -26.42 -12.91 38.04
N LYS A 20 -26.86 -11.67 38.39
CA LYS A 20 -28.05 -10.81 38.08
C LYS A 20 -27.74 -9.30 38.36
N THR A 21 -28.71 -8.45 38.06
CA THR A 21 -29.01 -7.03 38.43
C THR A 21 -28.55 -6.51 39.81
N SER A 22 -28.37 -5.21 40.13
CA SER A 22 -28.29 -3.86 39.47
C SER A 22 -28.18 -2.79 40.64
N PRO A 23 -28.27 -1.42 40.52
CA PRO A 23 -28.45 -0.49 39.38
C PRO A 23 -27.59 0.82 39.34
N ALA A 24 -27.81 1.65 38.29
CA ALA A 24 -27.62 3.12 38.11
C ALA A 24 -26.28 3.82 38.53
N ALA A 25 -25.52 4.59 37.71
CA ALA A 25 -25.79 5.60 36.65
C ALA A 25 -26.09 7.04 37.18
N PRO A 26 -25.89 8.15 36.40
CA PRO A 26 -25.24 8.31 35.08
C PRO A 26 -24.15 9.43 35.03
N ASP A 27 -23.40 9.58 33.93
CA ASP A 27 -22.83 10.90 33.57
C ASP A 27 -22.69 11.16 32.05
N LYS A 28 -22.46 12.41 31.68
CA LYS A 28 -22.99 13.13 30.51
C LYS A 28 -22.21 12.89 29.22
N LYS A 29 -22.95 12.73 28.10
CA LYS A 29 -22.43 13.06 26.76
C LYS A 29 -22.13 14.57 26.70
N LYS A 30 -20.94 14.96 26.26
CA LYS A 30 -20.68 16.28 25.66
C LYS A 30 -20.15 16.10 24.25
N SER A 31 -20.95 16.50 23.27
CA SER A 31 -20.51 16.76 21.90
C SER A 31 -19.69 18.05 21.86
N ASN A 32 -18.57 18.04 21.14
CA ASN A 32 -18.09 19.17 20.33
C ASN A 32 -16.86 18.74 19.52
N SER A 33 -17.06 18.41 18.25
CA SER A 33 -16.00 18.46 17.25
C SER A 33 -16.12 19.80 16.51
N PRO A 34 -15.09 20.65 16.45
CA PRO A 34 -15.14 21.84 15.61
C PRO A 34 -15.15 21.42 14.14
N ALA A 35 -16.12 21.89 13.37
CA ALA A 35 -16.14 21.71 11.92
C ALA A 35 -15.00 22.49 11.27
N ALA A 36 -14.31 21.88 10.30
CA ALA A 36 -13.36 22.61 9.46
C ALA A 36 -14.15 23.45 8.43
N PRO A 37 -13.86 24.76 8.27
CA PRO A 37 -14.52 25.57 7.26
C PRO A 37 -14.12 25.12 5.86
N ALA A 38 -15.09 25.10 4.94
CA ALA A 38 -14.87 24.71 3.55
C ALA A 38 -14.42 25.88 2.68
N ALA A 39 -13.65 25.55 1.63
CA ALA A 39 -13.46 26.28 0.38
C ALA A 39 -13.32 27.82 0.42
N ALA A 40 -12.08 28.30 0.25
CA ALA A 40 -11.79 29.60 -0.37
C ALA A 40 -11.06 29.39 -1.71
N ALA A 41 -11.24 30.32 -2.65
CA ALA A 41 -11.02 30.15 -4.09
C ALA A 41 -9.63 29.68 -4.54
N ALA A 42 -9.58 29.11 -5.76
CA ALA A 42 -8.39 28.53 -6.36
C ALA A 42 -7.42 29.58 -6.95
N SER A 43 -6.13 29.38 -6.66
CA SER A 43 -5.05 29.58 -7.64
C SER A 43 -3.93 28.59 -7.35
N SER A 44 -4.29 27.29 -7.40
CA SER A 44 -3.38 26.21 -7.01
C SER A 44 -2.40 25.89 -8.14
N SER A 45 -1.24 26.53 -8.11
CA SER A 45 -0.01 25.93 -8.64
C SER A 45 0.12 24.52 -8.03
N ALA A 46 -0.04 23.47 -8.86
CA ALA A 46 0.00 22.09 -8.39
C ALA A 46 1.31 21.79 -7.64
N CYS A 47 1.25 20.98 -6.59
CA CYS A 47 2.40 20.67 -5.76
C CYS A 47 3.35 19.71 -6.51
N ARG A 48 4.21 20.26 -7.37
CA ARG A 48 5.10 19.51 -8.28
C ARG A 48 6.19 18.69 -7.58
N ARG A 49 6.45 18.93 -6.30
CA ARG A 49 7.51 18.30 -5.50
C ARG A 49 7.30 18.57 -4.01
N LEU A 50 7.94 17.77 -3.16
CA LEU A 50 7.95 18.01 -1.71
C LEU A 50 8.94 19.11 -1.34
N LYS A 51 8.67 19.80 -0.22
CA LYS A 51 9.58 20.77 0.38
C LYS A 51 10.81 20.10 0.99
N ARG A 52 11.94 20.81 1.04
CA ARG A 52 13.18 20.30 1.66
C ARG A 52 13.02 20.10 3.16
N GLU A 53 12.25 20.97 3.79
CA GLU A 53 11.89 20.97 5.20
C GLU A 53 11.13 19.69 5.59
N THR A 54 10.27 19.20 4.69
CA THR A 54 9.52 17.94 4.83
C THR A 54 10.46 16.73 4.87
N LEU A 55 11.49 16.71 4.02
CA LEU A 55 12.48 15.61 3.99
C LEU A 55 13.49 15.74 5.13
N GLY A 56 13.98 16.95 5.43
CA GLY A 56 14.89 17.21 6.55
C GLY A 56 14.26 16.93 7.92
N PHE A 57 12.94 17.08 8.05
CA PHE A 57 12.20 16.56 9.19
C PHE A 57 12.31 15.04 9.30
N LEU A 58 12.16 14.29 8.20
CA LEU A 58 12.29 12.83 8.21
C LEU A 58 13.73 12.35 8.45
N GLU A 59 14.74 13.08 7.98
CA GLU A 59 16.15 12.84 8.34
C GLU A 59 16.41 13.05 9.84
N SER A 60 15.80 14.09 10.41
CA SER A 60 15.90 14.40 11.84
C SER A 60 15.15 13.37 12.68
N LEU A 61 13.95 12.95 12.23
CA LEU A 61 13.16 11.89 12.84
C LEU A 61 13.88 10.54 12.79
N LYS A 62 14.61 10.23 11.71
CA LYS A 62 15.43 9.00 11.61
C LYS A 62 16.50 8.93 12.71
N LYS A 63 17.07 10.09 13.09
CA LYS A 63 18.09 10.20 14.15
C LYS A 63 17.48 10.24 15.56
N ASN A 64 16.27 10.78 15.70
CA ASN A 64 15.60 11.04 16.99
C ASN A 64 14.18 10.42 16.98
N ASN A 65 14.09 9.11 16.75
CA ASN A 65 12.80 8.43 16.60
C ASN A 65 12.23 8.03 17.96
N ASP A 66 11.76 9.03 18.72
CA ASP A 66 11.06 8.86 19.99
C ASP A 66 9.83 9.79 20.08
N SER A 67 8.97 9.54 21.06
CA SER A 67 7.69 10.25 21.21
C SER A 67 7.83 11.66 21.80
N GLU A 68 8.89 11.94 22.55
CA GLU A 68 9.10 13.23 23.20
C GLU A 68 9.76 14.24 22.26
N TRP A 69 10.73 13.79 21.46
CA TRP A 69 11.32 14.58 20.38
C TRP A 69 10.26 14.98 19.34
N VAL A 70 9.38 14.06 18.93
CA VAL A 70 8.27 14.40 18.00
C VAL A 70 7.22 15.33 18.65
N LYS A 71 6.99 15.22 19.97
CA LYS A 71 6.14 16.16 20.71
C LYS A 71 6.74 17.56 20.76
N ALA A 72 8.05 17.69 20.99
CA ALA A 72 8.78 18.96 20.94
C ALA A 72 8.78 19.56 19.52
N ASN A 73 9.04 18.73 18.50
CA ASN A 73 9.11 19.13 17.09
C ASN A 73 7.75 19.16 16.38
N LYS A 74 6.63 19.15 17.13
CA LYS A 74 5.26 19.02 16.60
C LYS A 74 4.93 20.03 15.49
N LYS A 75 5.40 21.28 15.59
CA LYS A 75 5.17 22.31 14.56
C LYS A 75 5.76 21.90 13.20
N ILE A 76 6.96 21.32 13.19
CA ILE A 76 7.64 20.85 11.98
C ILE A 76 6.95 19.59 11.44
N TYR A 77 6.60 18.66 12.33
CA TYR A 77 5.87 17.44 11.97
C TYR A 77 4.51 17.72 11.32
N ASP A 78 3.72 18.65 11.85
CA ASP A 78 2.43 19.04 11.27
C ASP A 78 2.60 19.78 9.93
N ALA A 79 3.63 20.63 9.78
CA ALA A 79 3.96 21.27 8.50
C ALA A 79 4.35 20.25 7.42
N ALA A 80 5.20 19.27 7.77
CA ALA A 80 5.61 18.18 6.89
C ALA A 80 4.43 17.30 6.45
N LYS A 81 3.47 17.03 7.36
CA LYS A 81 2.22 16.34 7.03
C LYS A 81 1.33 17.12 6.07
N LEU A 82 1.19 18.43 6.26
CA LEU A 82 0.40 19.29 5.37
C LEU A 82 1.01 19.37 3.97
N ASP A 83 2.34 19.40 3.88
CA ASP A 83 3.08 19.38 2.61
C ASP A 83 2.87 18.04 1.85
N TRP A 84 3.03 16.91 2.55
CA TRP A 84 2.70 15.59 2.01
C TRP A 84 1.24 15.49 1.56
N GLN A 85 0.30 16.04 2.34
CA GLN A 85 -1.12 16.05 1.98
C GLN A 85 -1.39 16.89 0.72
N ALA A 86 -0.75 18.06 0.57
CA ALA A 86 -0.87 18.90 -0.63
C ALA A 86 -0.28 18.22 -1.89
N PHE A 87 0.83 17.49 -1.74
CA PHE A 87 1.39 16.65 -2.80
C PHE A 87 0.43 15.53 -3.19
N VAL A 88 -0.12 14.79 -2.22
CA VAL A 88 -1.08 13.70 -2.49
C VAL A 88 -2.39 14.22 -3.12
N ILE A 89 -2.89 15.38 -2.72
CA ILE A 89 -4.06 16.02 -3.37
C ILE A 89 -3.74 16.34 -4.85
N SER A 90 -2.56 16.89 -5.13
CA SER A 90 -2.12 17.20 -6.50
C SER A 90 -1.98 15.93 -7.34
N LEU A 91 -1.39 14.87 -6.77
CA LEU A 91 -1.22 13.57 -7.41
C LEU A 91 -2.55 12.89 -7.74
N LEU A 92 -3.52 12.89 -6.82
CA LEU A 92 -4.85 12.33 -7.08
C LEU A 92 -5.64 13.18 -8.10
N GLY A 93 -5.49 14.50 -8.07
CA GLY A 93 -6.06 15.40 -9.07
C GLY A 93 -5.57 15.09 -10.49
N GLU A 94 -4.27 14.84 -10.67
CA GLU A 94 -3.73 14.47 -11.98
C GLU A 94 -4.04 13.02 -12.39
N LEU A 95 -3.95 12.05 -11.48
CA LEU A 95 -4.24 10.64 -11.78
C LEU A 95 -5.70 10.41 -12.17
N SER A 96 -6.66 11.08 -11.51
CA SER A 96 -8.10 10.94 -11.77
C SER A 96 -8.53 11.39 -13.17
N LYS A 97 -7.67 12.11 -13.91
CA LYS A 97 -7.88 12.45 -15.32
C LYS A 97 -7.74 11.24 -16.26
N THR A 98 -7.04 10.18 -15.82
CA THR A 98 -6.87 8.94 -16.60
C THR A 98 -7.45 7.70 -15.89
N GLU A 99 -7.30 7.62 -14.57
CA GLU A 99 -7.84 6.52 -13.75
C GLU A 99 -9.21 6.91 -13.18
N LYS A 100 -10.30 6.53 -13.86
CA LYS A 100 -11.68 6.82 -13.42
C LYS A 100 -11.97 6.33 -11.99
N ALA A 101 -11.40 5.20 -11.60
CA ALA A 101 -11.49 4.66 -10.23
C ALA A 101 -10.99 5.63 -9.15
N LEU A 102 -10.09 6.55 -9.49
CA LEU A 102 -9.51 7.53 -8.56
C LEU A 102 -10.24 8.88 -8.57
N LYS A 103 -11.33 9.01 -9.32
CA LYS A 103 -12.22 10.18 -9.25
C LYS A 103 -12.74 10.35 -7.81
N ASN A 104 -12.81 11.60 -7.34
CA ASN A 104 -13.27 11.98 -6.00
C ASN A 104 -12.48 11.36 -4.81
N TYR A 105 -11.37 10.64 -5.04
CA TYR A 105 -10.71 9.86 -3.99
C TYR A 105 -10.14 10.76 -2.86
N PRO A 106 -10.62 10.68 -1.61
CA PRO A 106 -10.17 11.57 -0.55
C PRO A 106 -8.72 11.29 -0.13
N ALA A 107 -7.86 12.32 -0.13
CA ALA A 107 -6.45 12.19 0.26
C ALA A 107 -6.27 11.58 1.68
N GLY A 108 -7.17 11.87 2.62
CA GLY A 108 -7.17 11.25 3.96
C GLY A 108 -7.45 9.73 3.96
N LYS A 109 -8.21 9.22 2.98
CA LYS A 109 -8.34 7.76 2.74
C LYS A 109 -7.08 7.18 2.12
N ALA A 110 -6.34 7.94 1.30
CA ALA A 110 -5.12 7.47 0.64
C ALA A 110 -3.89 7.41 1.58
N ILE A 111 -3.68 8.44 2.42
CA ILE A 111 -2.47 8.60 3.24
C ILE A 111 -2.42 7.58 4.38
N PHE A 112 -1.26 6.97 4.64
CA PHE A 112 -1.01 6.14 5.81
C PHE A 112 -0.62 6.97 7.04
N LYS A 113 -0.94 6.46 8.24
CA LYS A 113 -0.42 7.04 9.49
C LYS A 113 1.09 6.85 9.60
N MET A 114 1.77 7.85 10.16
CA MET A 114 3.20 7.80 10.50
C MET A 114 3.48 6.93 11.74
N SER A 115 2.58 6.87 12.72
CA SER A 115 2.80 6.07 13.93
C SER A 115 2.68 4.57 13.64
N ARG A 116 3.67 3.80 14.10
CA ARG A 116 3.72 2.34 13.96
C ARG A 116 2.77 1.64 14.94
N ASP A 117 2.72 0.31 14.89
CA ASP A 117 2.10 -0.54 15.93
C ASP A 117 3.22 -1.42 16.51
N LEU A 118 3.55 -1.18 17.78
CA LEU A 118 4.77 -1.72 18.39
C LEU A 118 4.57 -3.07 19.08
N ARG A 119 3.31 -3.56 19.13
CA ARG A 119 2.93 -4.77 19.88
C ARG A 119 3.64 -6.02 19.36
N PHE A 120 3.79 -6.13 18.04
CA PHE A 120 4.36 -7.30 17.37
C PHE A 120 5.61 -7.00 16.53
N SER A 121 6.08 -5.75 16.52
CA SER A 121 7.27 -5.33 15.78
C SER A 121 8.54 -5.56 16.61
N ASN A 122 9.60 -6.10 16.00
CA ASN A 122 10.92 -6.16 16.64
C ASN A 122 11.56 -4.76 16.71
N ASP A 123 11.38 -3.96 15.66
CA ASP A 123 11.70 -2.53 15.64
C ASP A 123 10.68 -1.76 16.50
N LYS A 124 11.14 -1.20 17.62
CA LYS A 124 10.31 -0.47 18.59
C LYS A 124 10.23 1.04 18.33
N THR A 125 10.76 1.56 17.22
CA THR A 125 10.62 2.99 16.90
C THR A 125 9.14 3.38 16.78
N PRO A 126 8.66 4.48 17.39
CA PRO A 126 7.25 4.86 17.39
C PRO A 126 6.75 5.36 16.02
N TYR A 127 7.62 5.89 15.15
CA TYR A 127 7.24 6.45 13.86
C TYR A 127 7.96 5.79 12.68
N LYS A 128 7.29 5.77 11.53
CA LYS A 128 7.93 5.57 10.22
C LYS A 128 8.86 6.75 9.91
N THR A 129 9.93 6.49 9.18
CA THR A 129 10.84 7.52 8.63
C THR A 129 10.47 7.93 7.20
N SER A 130 9.32 7.49 6.70
CA SER A 130 8.78 7.83 5.39
C SER A 130 7.28 8.13 5.44
N PHE A 131 6.86 9.15 4.71
CA PHE A 131 5.45 9.34 4.39
C PHE A 131 5.04 8.33 3.31
N SER A 132 3.82 7.81 3.40
CA SER A 132 3.30 6.83 2.45
C SER A 132 1.81 7.01 2.17
N MET A 133 1.38 6.61 0.98
CA MET A 133 -0.03 6.58 0.55
C MET A 133 -0.29 5.35 -0.32
N ALA A 134 -1.54 4.89 -0.34
CA ALA A 134 -2.03 3.94 -1.31
C ALA A 134 -3.46 4.28 -1.75
N VAL A 135 -3.76 4.07 -3.03
CA VAL A 135 -5.12 4.12 -3.57
C VAL A 135 -5.39 2.90 -4.43
N ASN A 136 -6.63 2.43 -4.43
CA ASN A 136 -7.03 1.19 -5.08
C ASN A 136 -8.49 1.25 -5.57
N TYR A 137 -8.93 0.19 -6.23
CA TYR A 137 -10.22 0.12 -6.93
C TYR A 137 -11.43 -0.13 -6.02
N GLU A 138 -11.28 -0.15 -4.68
CA GLU A 138 -12.36 -0.31 -3.69
C GLU A 138 -12.46 0.83 -2.66
N GLY A 139 -11.54 1.81 -2.67
CA GLY A 139 -11.64 2.99 -1.81
C GLY A 139 -11.28 2.80 -0.33
N ASP A 140 -10.84 1.59 0.08
CA ASP A 140 -10.10 1.33 1.33
C ASP A 140 -8.72 0.74 1.00
N LYS A 141 -7.67 1.45 1.43
CA LYS A 141 -6.26 1.02 1.35
C LYS A 141 -5.90 -0.25 2.15
N LYS A 142 -6.88 -0.88 2.83
CA LYS A 142 -6.76 -2.22 3.43
C LYS A 142 -7.28 -3.35 2.53
N SER A 143 -8.03 -3.06 1.48
CA SER A 143 -8.58 -4.07 0.58
C SER A 143 -7.47 -4.82 -0.17
N ASN A 144 -7.67 -6.12 -0.36
CA ASN A 144 -6.73 -7.03 -1.03
C ASN A 144 -6.85 -6.98 -2.57
N VAL A 145 -6.94 -5.77 -3.12
CA VAL A 145 -7.16 -5.47 -4.54
C VAL A 145 -6.00 -4.63 -5.10
N PRO A 146 -5.80 -4.56 -6.43
CA PRO A 146 -4.63 -3.91 -7.00
C PRO A 146 -4.56 -2.43 -6.61
N CYS A 147 -3.37 -1.94 -6.30
CA CYS A 147 -3.18 -0.59 -5.80
C CYS A 147 -2.12 0.18 -6.56
N TYR A 148 -2.12 1.50 -6.38
CA TYR A 148 -0.97 2.37 -6.56
C TYR A 148 -0.43 2.71 -5.17
N TYR A 149 0.87 2.60 -4.98
CA TYR A 149 1.56 2.86 -3.72
C TYR A 149 2.73 3.82 -3.94
N LEU A 150 2.85 4.82 -3.07
CA LEU A 150 4.00 5.71 -3.01
C LEU A 150 4.49 5.80 -1.56
N ALA A 151 5.79 5.62 -1.34
CA ALA A 151 6.49 5.98 -0.11
C ALA A 151 7.69 6.88 -0.41
N VAL A 152 7.92 7.87 0.45
CA VAL A 152 9.01 8.85 0.35
C VAL A 152 9.59 9.16 1.74
N GLY A 153 10.90 9.00 1.88
CA GLY A 153 11.70 9.32 3.06
C GLY A 153 13.19 9.44 2.71
N PRO A 154 14.09 9.54 3.71
CA PRO A 154 15.52 9.75 3.46
C PRO A 154 16.19 8.61 2.67
N ASP A 155 15.87 7.37 3.03
CA ASP A 155 16.42 6.13 2.45
C ASP A 155 15.45 5.42 1.51
N GLU A 156 14.24 5.94 1.36
CA GLU A 156 13.13 5.28 0.67
C GLU A 156 12.51 6.22 -0.37
N LEU A 157 12.54 5.81 -1.64
CA LEU A 157 11.61 6.28 -2.65
C LEU A 157 11.06 5.05 -3.37
N MET A 158 9.84 4.66 -3.02
CA MET A 158 9.18 3.49 -3.58
C MET A 158 7.92 3.92 -4.32
N ILE A 159 7.92 3.75 -5.63
CA ILE A 159 6.71 3.81 -6.47
C ILE A 159 6.37 2.36 -6.82
N ALA A 160 5.19 1.88 -6.45
CA ALA A 160 4.84 0.47 -6.54
C ALA A 160 3.33 0.27 -6.78
N GLY A 161 2.93 -0.98 -6.99
CA GLY A 161 1.52 -1.36 -7.09
C GLY A 161 1.33 -2.81 -7.48
N GLY A 162 0.11 -3.16 -7.91
CA GLY A 162 -0.33 -4.55 -8.07
C GLY A 162 -0.89 -5.13 -6.76
N LEU A 163 -0.85 -6.46 -6.61
CA LEU A 163 -1.37 -7.17 -5.43
C LEU A 163 -0.25 -7.59 -4.47
N TYR A 164 -0.11 -6.88 -3.35
CA TYR A 164 0.85 -7.21 -2.31
C TYR A 164 0.31 -8.30 -1.36
N PHE A 165 0.85 -9.52 -1.49
CA PHE A 165 0.52 -10.71 -0.67
C PHE A 165 -1.00 -10.92 -0.39
N PRO A 166 -1.84 -11.01 -1.44
CA PRO A 166 -3.27 -11.23 -1.27
C PRO A 166 -3.56 -12.64 -0.70
N PRO A 167 -4.72 -12.85 -0.04
CA PRO A 167 -5.18 -14.16 0.38
C PRO A 167 -5.22 -15.17 -0.79
N THR A 168 -4.91 -16.44 -0.50
CA THR A 168 -4.75 -17.51 -1.49
C THR A 168 -5.89 -17.58 -2.51
N ALA A 169 -7.14 -17.42 -2.08
CA ALA A 169 -8.31 -17.46 -2.96
C ALA A 169 -8.34 -16.36 -4.04
N LEU A 170 -7.75 -15.18 -3.80
CA LEU A 170 -7.60 -14.13 -4.80
C LEU A 170 -6.38 -14.38 -5.69
N LEU A 171 -5.30 -14.89 -5.10
CA LEU A 171 -4.09 -15.26 -5.84
C LEU A 171 -4.34 -16.42 -6.81
N ASP A 172 -5.21 -17.37 -6.46
CA ASP A 172 -5.62 -18.47 -7.32
C ASP A 172 -6.50 -18.02 -8.50
N LYS A 173 -7.31 -16.97 -8.34
CA LYS A 173 -7.98 -16.31 -9.50
C LYS A 173 -6.94 -15.76 -10.48
N VAL A 174 -5.90 -15.09 -9.96
CA VAL A 174 -4.82 -14.54 -10.80
C VAL A 174 -4.04 -15.66 -11.50
N ARG A 175 -3.67 -16.73 -10.78
CA ARG A 175 -2.99 -17.90 -11.37
C ARG A 175 -3.78 -18.53 -12.51
N LYS A 176 -5.11 -18.67 -12.35
CA LYS A 176 -5.99 -19.16 -13.43
C LYS A 176 -5.91 -18.27 -14.66
N LYS A 177 -6.07 -16.95 -14.52
CA LYS A 177 -5.94 -16.00 -15.65
C LYS A 177 -4.55 -16.01 -16.30
N ILE A 178 -3.47 -16.27 -15.54
CA ILE A 178 -2.12 -16.48 -16.11
C ILE A 178 -2.04 -17.78 -16.93
N ALA A 179 -2.71 -18.85 -16.52
CA ALA A 179 -2.72 -20.12 -17.27
C ALA A 179 -3.69 -20.10 -18.47
N GLU A 180 -4.77 -19.31 -18.38
CA GLU A 180 -5.74 -19.07 -19.46
C GLU A 180 -5.15 -18.17 -20.57
N ASP A 181 -4.38 -17.13 -20.21
CA ASP A 181 -3.68 -16.24 -21.14
C ASP A 181 -2.24 -15.91 -20.70
N PRO A 182 -1.31 -16.88 -20.79
CA PRO A 182 0.08 -16.65 -20.45
C PRO A 182 0.76 -15.71 -21.45
N ALA A 183 0.33 -15.73 -22.71
CA ALA A 183 0.91 -14.92 -23.79
C ALA A 183 0.60 -13.43 -23.61
N GLY A 184 -0.65 -13.06 -23.33
CA GLY A 184 -1.06 -11.68 -23.05
C GLY A 184 -0.48 -11.16 -21.74
N PHE A 185 -0.44 -11.97 -20.68
CA PHE A 185 0.24 -11.59 -19.44
C PHE A 185 1.74 -11.32 -19.67
N LYS A 186 2.45 -12.24 -20.33
CA LYS A 186 3.87 -12.06 -20.73
C LYS A 186 4.06 -10.82 -21.60
N LYS A 187 3.20 -10.59 -22.60
CA LYS A 187 3.24 -9.43 -23.51
C LYS A 187 3.08 -8.10 -22.76
N MET A 188 2.17 -8.03 -21.79
CA MET A 188 1.95 -6.87 -20.95
C MET A 188 3.21 -6.49 -20.16
N ILE A 189 3.74 -7.43 -19.35
CA ILE A 189 4.95 -7.18 -18.54
C ILE A 189 6.22 -7.04 -19.40
N SER A 190 6.19 -7.53 -20.65
CA SER A 190 7.31 -7.38 -21.59
C SER A 190 7.28 -6.08 -22.40
N SER A 191 6.21 -5.28 -22.31
CA SER A 191 6.08 -4.04 -23.07
C SER A 191 7.19 -3.04 -22.72
N ALA A 192 7.70 -2.31 -23.72
CA ALA A 192 8.84 -1.40 -23.54
C ALA A 192 8.59 -0.34 -22.46
N ASN A 193 7.36 0.18 -22.36
CA ASN A 193 6.99 1.15 -21.32
C ASN A 193 6.99 0.54 -19.92
N PHE A 194 6.45 -0.68 -19.76
CA PHE A 194 6.50 -1.38 -18.48
C PHE A 194 7.95 -1.70 -18.09
N LYS A 195 8.75 -2.27 -19.00
CA LYS A 195 10.16 -2.60 -18.77
C LYS A 195 11.02 -1.39 -18.41
N LYS A 196 10.78 -0.23 -19.03
CA LYS A 196 11.44 1.04 -18.72
C LYS A 196 11.26 1.45 -17.25
N HIS A 197 10.09 1.22 -16.68
CA HIS A 197 9.77 1.64 -15.31
C HIS A 197 9.96 0.52 -14.27
N PHE A 198 9.74 -0.75 -14.60
CA PHE A 198 9.70 -1.89 -13.66
C PHE A 198 10.75 -2.99 -13.91
N GLY A 199 11.57 -2.88 -14.96
CA GLY A 199 12.60 -3.86 -15.30
C GLY A 199 12.09 -5.05 -16.13
N SER A 200 13.00 -5.99 -16.48
CA SER A 200 12.64 -7.17 -17.30
C SER A 200 12.19 -8.41 -16.51
N ASP A 201 12.59 -8.55 -15.24
CA ASP A 201 11.90 -9.38 -14.26
C ASP A 201 11.62 -8.50 -13.03
N PRO A 202 10.36 -8.04 -12.82
CA PRO A 202 10.00 -7.19 -11.70
C PRO A 202 9.75 -8.00 -10.41
N PHE A 203 9.79 -9.33 -10.47
CA PHE A 203 9.37 -10.21 -9.38
C PHE A 203 10.55 -10.76 -8.59
N LYS A 204 10.44 -10.75 -7.25
CA LYS A 204 11.50 -11.23 -6.35
C LYS A 204 11.43 -12.76 -6.24
N GLU A 205 12.55 -13.45 -6.39
CA GLU A 205 12.60 -14.92 -6.26
C GLU A 205 12.15 -15.40 -4.86
N ASN A 206 12.51 -14.64 -3.81
CA ASN A 206 12.05 -14.88 -2.44
C ASN A 206 10.52 -14.79 -2.29
N ASP A 207 9.81 -14.17 -3.24
CA ASP A 207 8.36 -14.08 -3.29
C ASP A 207 7.70 -15.19 -4.12
N ARG A 208 8.44 -16.24 -4.50
CA ARG A 208 7.88 -17.49 -5.06
C ARG A 208 7.65 -18.56 -3.97
N LEU A 209 6.79 -19.53 -4.28
CA LEU A 209 6.60 -20.79 -3.56
C LEU A 209 7.76 -21.75 -3.88
N LYS A 210 8.10 -22.67 -2.96
CA LYS A 210 9.12 -23.72 -3.22
C LYS A 210 8.65 -24.80 -4.21
N THR A 211 7.35 -25.05 -4.26
CA THR A 211 6.70 -26.07 -5.11
C THR A 211 5.63 -25.43 -5.98
N ALA A 212 5.08 -26.19 -6.93
CA ALA A 212 3.86 -25.81 -7.63
C ALA A 212 2.71 -25.47 -6.64
N PRO A 213 1.86 -24.48 -6.95
CA PRO A 213 0.60 -24.25 -6.24
C PRO A 213 -0.41 -25.39 -6.54
N LYS A 214 -1.39 -25.59 -5.64
CA LYS A 214 -2.41 -26.63 -5.81
C LYS A 214 -3.22 -26.40 -7.10
N GLY A 215 -3.37 -27.45 -7.91
CA GLY A 215 -4.14 -27.42 -9.16
C GLY A 215 -3.33 -27.00 -10.40
N PHE A 216 -2.00 -26.95 -10.30
CA PHE A 216 -1.09 -26.71 -11.43
C PHE A 216 0.05 -27.73 -11.39
N GLU A 217 0.44 -28.26 -12.55
CA GLU A 217 1.52 -29.24 -12.64
C GLU A 217 2.92 -28.64 -12.45
N LYS A 218 3.87 -29.49 -12.06
CA LYS A 218 5.23 -29.07 -11.68
C LYS A 218 6.07 -28.59 -12.86
N ASP A 219 5.75 -29.07 -14.05
CA ASP A 219 6.40 -28.84 -15.35
C ASP A 219 5.63 -27.84 -16.24
N HIS A 220 4.54 -27.26 -15.73
CA HIS A 220 3.74 -26.25 -16.43
C HIS A 220 4.65 -25.11 -16.97
N PRO A 221 4.55 -24.70 -18.26
CA PRO A 221 5.51 -23.77 -18.87
C PRO A 221 5.64 -22.42 -18.14
N ASP A 222 4.53 -21.95 -17.55
CA ASP A 222 4.46 -20.73 -16.75
C ASP A 222 4.64 -20.92 -15.23
N ILE A 223 5.15 -22.07 -14.77
CA ILE A 223 5.19 -22.43 -13.32
C ILE A 223 5.93 -21.39 -12.47
N ASN A 224 6.92 -20.69 -13.01
CA ASN A 224 7.64 -19.61 -12.32
C ASN A 224 6.76 -18.36 -12.04
N LEU A 225 5.78 -18.08 -12.90
CA LEU A 225 4.77 -17.04 -12.66
C LEU A 225 3.70 -17.55 -11.69
N LEU A 226 3.20 -18.77 -11.91
CA LEU A 226 2.18 -19.38 -11.05
C LEU A 226 2.65 -19.55 -9.60
N ARG A 227 3.95 -19.81 -9.38
CA ARG A 227 4.58 -19.90 -8.05
C ARG A 227 4.63 -18.58 -7.29
N LEU A 228 4.32 -17.42 -7.88
CA LEU A 228 4.32 -16.13 -7.15
C LEU A 228 3.35 -16.16 -5.97
N LYS A 229 3.79 -15.59 -4.83
CA LYS A 229 3.01 -15.35 -3.60
C LYS A 229 2.43 -13.93 -3.55
N SER A 230 2.90 -13.06 -4.44
CA SER A 230 2.67 -11.62 -4.45
C SER A 230 2.79 -11.14 -5.90
N MET A 231 1.82 -10.39 -6.38
CA MET A 231 1.81 -9.81 -7.73
C MET A 231 2.07 -8.29 -7.65
N HIS A 232 2.89 -7.87 -6.69
CA HIS A 232 3.36 -6.50 -6.59
C HIS A 232 4.59 -6.29 -7.46
N VAL A 233 4.73 -5.08 -8.01
CA VAL A 233 5.93 -4.62 -8.71
C VAL A 233 6.33 -3.26 -8.17
N SER A 234 7.61 -2.92 -8.30
CA SER A 234 8.17 -1.65 -7.80
C SER A 234 9.08 -1.05 -8.85
N ALA A 235 9.06 0.28 -8.98
CA ALA A 235 9.82 0.98 -10.00
C ALA A 235 11.33 0.80 -9.81
N VAL A 236 12.06 0.70 -10.91
CA VAL A 236 13.52 0.63 -10.90
C VAL A 236 14.07 2.01 -10.56
N MET A 237 14.61 2.13 -9.35
CA MET A 237 15.31 3.32 -8.88
C MET A 237 16.82 3.14 -9.04
N ASP A 238 17.52 4.18 -9.52
CA ASP A 238 18.98 4.18 -9.51
C ASP A 238 19.48 4.20 -8.05
N LYS A 239 20.30 3.20 -7.70
CA LYS A 239 20.90 3.04 -6.36
C LYS A 239 21.85 4.19 -5.99
N LYS A 240 22.32 4.98 -6.95
CA LYS A 240 23.12 6.20 -6.72
C LYS A 240 22.26 7.46 -6.58
N SER A 241 20.97 7.41 -6.93
CA SER A 241 20.07 8.56 -6.83
C SER A 241 19.54 8.74 -5.41
N SER A 242 19.72 9.93 -4.84
CA SER A 242 19.18 10.25 -3.52
C SER A 242 17.64 10.39 -3.57
N PRO A 243 16.88 9.68 -2.72
CA PRO A 243 15.44 9.87 -2.56
C PRO A 243 15.04 11.33 -2.32
N ILE A 244 15.81 12.03 -1.48
CA ILE A 244 15.60 13.45 -1.13
C ILE A 244 15.81 14.33 -2.36
N ALA A 245 16.91 14.14 -3.10
CA ALA A 245 17.17 14.92 -4.31
C ALA A 245 16.10 14.67 -5.40
N LYS A 246 15.60 13.43 -5.52
CA LYS A 246 14.54 13.08 -6.47
C LYS A 246 13.17 13.61 -6.07
N ALA A 247 12.85 13.66 -4.76
CA ALA A 247 11.56 14.14 -4.24
C ALA A 247 11.45 15.67 -4.11
N THR A 248 12.58 16.38 -4.02
CA THR A 248 12.65 17.85 -3.86
C THR A 248 13.22 18.57 -5.10
N GLY A 249 13.72 17.83 -6.09
CA GLY A 249 14.20 18.32 -7.38
C GLY A 249 13.18 18.15 -8.52
N GLY A 250 13.35 18.93 -9.59
CA GLY A 250 12.56 18.82 -10.84
C GLY A 250 11.05 18.88 -10.64
N ASP A 251 10.32 18.17 -11.51
CA ASP A 251 8.90 17.87 -11.34
C ASP A 251 8.74 16.40 -10.90
N PHE A 252 8.77 16.21 -9.58
CA PHE A 252 8.62 14.90 -8.95
C PHE A 252 7.19 14.35 -9.11
N LEU A 253 6.19 15.22 -9.14
CA LEU A 253 4.79 14.89 -9.39
C LEU A 253 4.63 14.24 -10.77
N ALA A 254 5.18 14.85 -11.82
CA ALA A 254 5.18 14.28 -13.17
C ALA A 254 5.85 12.90 -13.23
N PHE A 255 7.03 12.74 -12.61
CA PHE A 255 7.74 11.45 -12.54
C PHE A 255 6.92 10.33 -11.87
N VAL A 256 6.17 10.64 -10.80
CA VAL A 256 5.26 9.68 -10.15
C VAL A 256 4.07 9.36 -11.07
N ILE A 257 3.46 10.37 -11.71
CA ILE A 257 2.32 10.20 -12.62
C ILE A 257 2.71 9.33 -13.83
N GLU A 258 3.85 9.57 -14.47
CA GLU A 258 4.34 8.75 -15.59
C GLU A 258 4.53 7.28 -15.17
N THR A 259 5.13 7.07 -14.00
CA THR A 259 5.40 5.72 -13.49
C THR A 259 4.11 4.98 -13.13
N PHE A 260 3.10 5.65 -12.57
CA PHE A 260 1.78 5.07 -12.37
C PHE A 260 1.00 4.85 -13.68
N LYS A 261 1.12 5.73 -14.69
CA LYS A 261 0.55 5.50 -16.03
C LYS A 261 1.18 4.29 -16.73
N ALA A 262 2.47 4.03 -16.52
CA ALA A 262 3.12 2.80 -16.98
C ALA A 262 2.64 1.55 -16.24
N LEU A 263 2.12 1.70 -15.02
CA LEU A 263 1.59 0.61 -14.19
C LEU A 263 0.09 0.33 -14.42
N ALA A 264 -0.67 1.30 -14.91
CA ALA A 264 -2.13 1.20 -15.04
C ALA A 264 -2.61 -0.05 -15.79
N PRO A 265 -2.06 -0.45 -16.97
CA PRO A 265 -2.49 -1.66 -17.66
C PRO A 265 -2.31 -2.94 -16.82
N TYR A 266 -1.26 -2.99 -16.00
CA TYR A 266 -0.98 -4.12 -15.11
C TYR A 266 -1.97 -4.20 -13.95
N ASN A 267 -2.30 -3.05 -13.33
CA ASN A 267 -3.36 -2.96 -12.33
C ASN A 267 -4.73 -3.32 -12.94
N HIS A 268 -5.06 -2.85 -14.15
CA HIS A 268 -6.33 -3.15 -14.83
C HIS A 268 -6.46 -4.65 -15.17
N TRP A 269 -5.38 -5.28 -15.63
CA TRP A 269 -5.36 -6.73 -15.88
C TRP A 269 -5.58 -7.53 -14.59
N LEU A 270 -4.96 -7.12 -13.48
CA LEU A 270 -5.18 -7.74 -12.17
C LEU A 270 -6.61 -7.50 -11.65
N CYS A 271 -7.21 -6.33 -11.90
CA CYS A 271 -8.63 -6.08 -11.60
C CYS A 271 -9.54 -7.04 -12.39
N SER A 272 -9.28 -7.20 -13.69
CA SER A 272 -9.95 -8.18 -14.55
C SER A 272 -9.69 -9.65 -14.14
N ALA A 273 -8.68 -9.93 -13.31
CA ALA A 273 -8.47 -11.24 -12.70
C ALA A 273 -9.28 -11.44 -11.42
N LEU A 274 -9.55 -10.38 -10.65
CA LEU A 274 -10.36 -10.48 -9.44
C LEU A 274 -11.87 -10.37 -9.70
N GLY A 275 -12.27 -9.78 -10.83
CA GLY A 275 -13.66 -9.47 -11.20
C GLY A 275 -14.05 -8.02 -10.92
N LEU A 276 -13.08 -7.10 -10.94
CA LEU A 276 -13.24 -5.67 -10.68
C LEU A 276 -13.18 -4.88 -11.99
N ASP A 277 -14.04 -3.86 -12.12
CA ASP A 277 -14.01 -2.91 -13.23
C ASP A 277 -13.20 -1.65 -12.85
N PRO A 278 -12.02 -1.39 -13.45
CA PRO A 278 -11.22 -0.20 -13.16
C PRO A 278 -11.79 1.11 -13.73
N SER A 279 -12.88 1.05 -14.51
CA SER A 279 -13.56 2.22 -15.07
C SER A 279 -14.61 2.83 -14.14
N VAL A 280 -15.03 2.10 -13.09
CA VAL A 280 -15.98 2.56 -12.06
C VAL A 280 -15.25 3.33 -10.95
N PRO A 281 -15.73 4.51 -10.50
CA PRO A 281 -15.19 5.20 -9.34
C PRO A 281 -15.18 4.30 -8.09
N ALA A 282 -14.01 4.17 -7.44
CA ALA A 282 -13.85 3.37 -6.22
C ALA A 282 -14.55 3.99 -5.00
N ILE A 283 -14.97 5.25 -5.12
CA ILE A 283 -15.72 6.02 -4.13
C ILE A 283 -16.77 6.84 -4.90
N SER A 284 -18.04 6.69 -4.52
CA SER A 284 -19.18 7.48 -4.98
C SER A 284 -19.16 8.89 -4.38
#